data_AF-A0AAU2HYL5-F1
#
_entry.id   AF-A0AAU2HYL5-F1
#
_cell.length_a   1.000
_cell.length_b   1.000
_cell.length_c   1.000
_cell.angle_alpha   90.00
_cell.angle_beta   90.00
_cell.angle_gamma   90.00
#
_symmetry.space_group_name_H-M   'P 1'
#
loop_
_entity.id
_entity.type
_entity.pdbx_description
1 polymer ?
#
loop_
_entity_poly.entity_id
_entity_poly.type
_entity_poly.pdbx_seq_one_letter_code
_entity_poly.pdbx_strand_id
1 'polypeptide(L)'
;MDALGEFAFTPVFSMPVRLFLEAKFHKERCGLEIVRNAHGVLHDVNENFMTHAGTRPRQRYQYSYALFSANGFTADAQKYALAHQISLVDLSGASFAWLLGAIGTTAWTLHEAQKYQGPSETFPMTWLRTELRKALETSPAQLLPTVTVPEGKFKQAASAAIADFVAVLRQHSDAELLLGFPAAPFILPLAAADQQAFVEYADAMPDHAVRIRRRGSGSSAEWTLSPLSAEGAYELAFKLPEHVEDWISGIAEKERRRTMEVKEQFLSAITIYRMNGGGVRAYQLRYEASSLSRA
;
A
#
# COMPACT_ATOMS: atom_id res chain seq x y z
N MET A 1 0.28 12.27 8.72
CA MET A 1 -0.56 11.08 8.99
C MET A 1 -1.94 11.30 8.41
N ASP A 2 -2.38 10.38 7.55
CA ASP A 2 -3.61 10.50 6.75
C ASP A 2 -4.73 9.57 7.25
N ALA A 3 -4.38 8.43 7.86
CA ALA A 3 -5.33 7.53 8.50
C ALA A 3 -4.71 6.76 9.68
N LEU A 4 -5.59 6.34 10.60
CA LEU A 4 -5.29 5.40 11.69
C LEU A 4 -6.16 4.16 11.51
N GLY A 5 -5.52 3.01 11.32
CA GLY A 5 -6.18 1.71 11.37
C GLY A 5 -6.00 1.05 12.73
N GLU A 6 -6.92 0.18 13.10
CA GLU A 6 -6.76 -0.78 14.20
C GLU A 6 -6.91 -2.17 13.61
N PHE A 7 -5.99 -3.06 13.97
CA PHE A 7 -6.03 -4.44 13.50
C PHE A 7 -7.18 -5.18 14.20
N ALA A 8 -8.01 -5.88 13.44
CA ALA A 8 -9.28 -6.42 13.91
C ALA A 8 -9.15 -7.45 15.04
N PHE A 9 -7.98 -8.07 15.18
CA PHE A 9 -7.68 -8.99 16.29
C PHE A 9 -6.40 -8.59 17.02
N THR A 10 -6.33 -8.93 18.30
CA THR A 10 -5.10 -8.78 19.09
C THR A 10 -4.26 -10.04 18.95
N PRO A 11 -3.02 -9.95 18.41
CA PRO A 11 -2.13 -11.10 18.36
C PRO A 11 -1.85 -11.63 19.77
N VAL A 12 -1.74 -12.96 19.90
CA VAL A 12 -1.42 -13.59 21.18
C VAL A 12 -0.05 -13.08 21.67
N PHE A 13 0.06 -12.80 22.96
CA PHE A 13 1.27 -12.23 23.60
C PHE A 13 1.66 -10.82 23.10
N SER A 14 0.75 -10.07 22.48
CA SER A 14 0.96 -8.69 22.07
C SER A 14 -0.16 -7.75 22.56
N MET A 15 0.06 -6.45 22.42
CA MET A 15 -0.98 -5.43 22.57
C MET A 15 -1.82 -5.35 21.29
N PRO A 16 -3.06 -4.83 21.37
CA PRO A 16 -3.82 -4.48 20.17
C PRO A 16 -2.98 -3.58 19.24
N VAL A 17 -2.95 -3.92 17.96
CA VAL A 17 -2.08 -3.24 16.98
C VAL A 17 -2.84 -2.12 16.30
N ARG A 18 -2.23 -0.94 16.22
CA ARG A 18 -2.71 0.19 15.42
C ARG A 18 -1.71 0.56 14.36
N LEU A 19 -2.21 0.93 13.18
CA LEU A 19 -1.38 1.28 12.03
C LEU A 19 -1.58 2.75 11.66
N PHE A 20 -0.51 3.53 11.73
CA PHE A 20 -0.45 4.82 11.07
C PHE A 20 -0.21 4.64 9.58
N LEU A 21 -1.05 5.30 8.78
CA LEU A 21 -0.94 5.33 7.33
C LEU A 21 -0.69 6.76 6.88
N GLU A 22 0.31 6.94 6.02
CA GLU A 22 0.58 8.20 5.37
C GLU A 22 0.96 7.96 3.91
N ALA A 23 0.36 8.74 3.02
CA ALA A 23 0.54 8.63 1.59
C ALA A 23 1.17 9.91 1.01
N LYS A 24 2.17 9.73 0.16
CA LYS A 24 2.89 10.82 -0.50
C LYS A 24 2.72 10.70 -2.01
N PHE A 25 2.04 11.69 -2.58
CA PHE A 25 1.88 11.85 -4.02
C PHE A 25 2.81 12.97 -4.51
N HIS A 26 4.11 12.69 -4.53
CA HIS A 26 5.14 13.63 -4.97
C HIS A 26 5.69 13.23 -6.33
N LYS A 27 6.20 14.22 -7.08
CA LYS A 27 6.95 13.97 -8.32
C LYS A 27 8.32 13.36 -8.06
N GLU A 28 8.90 13.61 -6.89
CA GLU A 28 10.20 13.10 -6.48
C GLU A 28 10.04 11.90 -5.54
N ARG A 29 11.08 11.09 -5.44
CA ARG A 29 11.15 9.99 -4.48
C ARG A 29 11.11 10.53 -3.06
N CYS A 30 10.44 9.81 -2.17
CA CYS A 30 10.41 10.17 -0.75
C CYS A 30 11.80 9.97 -0.13
N GLY A 31 12.31 11.02 0.50
CA GLY A 31 13.63 11.05 1.11
C GLY A 31 13.65 10.59 2.57
N LEU A 32 14.86 10.63 3.14
CA LEU A 32 15.14 10.18 4.49
C LEU A 32 14.40 11.01 5.55
N GLU A 33 14.19 12.30 5.29
CA GLU A 33 13.46 13.23 6.15
C GLU A 33 12.02 12.78 6.42
N ILE A 34 11.33 12.26 5.40
CA ILE A 34 9.94 11.76 5.53
C ILE A 34 9.92 10.53 6.44
N VAL A 35 10.83 9.58 6.22
CA VAL A 35 10.91 8.34 7.01
C VAL A 35 11.34 8.63 8.46
N ARG A 36 12.28 9.56 8.67
CA ARG A 36 12.69 10.00 10.02
C ARG A 36 11.55 10.64 10.78
N ASN A 37 10.74 11.45 10.12
CA ASN A 37 9.55 12.03 10.74
C ASN A 37 8.55 10.93 11.16
N ALA A 38 8.31 9.94 10.31
CA ALA A 38 7.46 8.79 10.65
C ALA A 38 8.01 7.99 11.84
N HIS A 39 9.33 7.77 11.88
CA HIS A 39 10.00 7.13 13.02
C HIS A 39 9.84 7.92 14.32
N GLY A 40 10.03 9.25 14.27
CA GLY A 40 9.86 10.12 15.43
C GLY A 40 8.46 10.02 16.02
N VAL A 41 7.43 10.12 15.18
CA VAL A 41 6.03 9.95 15.61
C VAL A 41 5.79 8.56 16.22
N LEU A 42 6.30 7.51 15.57
CA LEU A 42 6.14 6.14 16.06
C LEU A 42 6.79 5.94 17.43
N HIS A 43 8.01 6.46 17.59
CA HIS A 43 8.79 6.39 18.82
C HIS A 43 8.10 7.18 19.94
N ASP A 44 7.70 8.43 19.66
CA ASP A 44 6.98 9.26 20.63
C ASP A 44 5.69 8.59 21.11
N VAL A 45 4.88 8.03 20.21
CA VAL A 45 3.60 7.42 20.62
C VAL A 45 3.79 6.10 21.36
N ASN A 46 4.81 5.29 21.00
CA ASN A 46 5.08 4.03 21.66
C ASN A 46 5.83 4.20 23.00
N GLU A 47 6.63 5.25 23.16
CA GLU A 47 7.43 5.51 24.37
C GLU A 47 6.82 6.52 25.33
N ASN A 48 5.89 7.37 24.89
CA ASN A 48 5.27 8.35 25.77
C ASN A 48 4.23 7.68 26.68
N PHE A 49 4.76 6.90 27.63
CA PHE A 49 4.09 6.29 28.77
C PHE A 49 3.73 7.38 29.78
N MET A 50 2.92 8.35 29.39
CA MET A 50 2.53 9.39 30.33
C MET A 50 1.77 8.76 31.50
N THR A 51 2.44 8.71 32.66
CA THR A 51 1.89 8.58 33.99
C THR A 51 1.05 9.83 34.27
N HIS A 52 -0.10 9.94 33.60
CA HIS A 52 -1.06 10.98 33.94
C HIS A 52 -1.53 10.76 35.39
N ALA A 53 -1.68 11.86 36.13
CA ALA A 53 -2.27 11.88 37.46
C ALA A 53 -3.74 11.43 37.37
N GLY A 54 -3.97 10.11 37.41
CA GLY A 54 -5.28 9.51 37.32
C GLY A 54 -5.19 7.99 37.48
N THR A 55 -6.13 7.41 38.23
CA THR A 55 -6.16 5.98 38.57
C THR A 55 -6.77 5.11 37.47
N ARG A 56 -7.29 5.70 36.38
CA ARG A 56 -7.99 4.95 35.32
C ARG A 56 -6.99 4.28 34.38
N PRO A 57 -6.97 2.94 34.28
CA PRO A 57 -6.17 2.24 33.28
C PRO A 57 -6.62 2.63 31.87
N ARG A 58 -5.67 2.99 31.00
CA ARG A 58 -5.93 3.23 29.57
C ARG A 58 -5.54 1.99 28.76
N GLN A 59 -6.36 1.67 27.77
CA GLN A 59 -6.04 0.63 26.80
C GLN A 59 -4.76 1.01 26.05
N ARG A 60 -3.83 0.07 25.98
CA ARG A 60 -2.54 0.23 25.32
C ARG A 60 -2.61 -0.36 23.93
N TYR A 61 -1.81 0.20 23.04
CA TYR A 61 -1.69 -0.24 21.66
C TYR A 61 -0.22 -0.34 21.30
N GLN A 62 0.12 -1.29 20.45
CA GLN A 62 1.37 -1.28 19.71
C GLN A 62 1.11 -0.52 18.40
N TYR A 63 1.80 0.61 18.21
CA TYR A 63 1.69 1.34 16.96
C TYR A 63 2.72 0.82 15.97
N SER A 64 2.30 0.72 14.71
CA SER A 64 3.13 0.47 13.53
C SER A 64 2.92 1.61 12.52
N TYR A 65 3.84 1.78 11.58
CA TYR A 65 3.78 2.84 10.59
C TYR A 65 3.98 2.29 9.17
N ALA A 66 3.10 2.69 8.26
CA ALA A 66 3.23 2.42 6.83
C ALA A 66 3.21 3.72 6.01
N LEU A 67 4.21 3.86 5.14
CA LEU A 67 4.38 4.97 4.21
C LEU A 67 4.13 4.50 2.78
N PHE A 68 3.21 5.17 2.09
CA PHE A 68 2.90 4.94 0.69
C PHE A 68 3.55 6.04 -0.15
N SER A 69 4.23 5.67 -1.24
CA SER A 69 4.82 6.65 -2.18
C SER A 69 4.42 6.35 -3.61
N ALA A 70 3.91 7.38 -4.29
CA ALA A 70 3.57 7.33 -5.71
C ALA A 70 4.79 7.14 -6.62
N ASN A 71 5.97 7.62 -6.20
CA ASN A 71 7.18 7.57 -7.00
C ASN A 71 8.33 6.78 -6.34
N GLY A 72 8.03 6.06 -5.26
CA GLY A 72 9.01 5.25 -4.51
C GLY A 72 9.83 6.04 -3.50
N PHE A 73 10.91 5.41 -3.02
CA PHE A 73 11.75 5.88 -1.91
C PHE A 73 13.22 5.89 -2.30
N THR A 74 14.01 6.82 -1.76
CA THR A 74 15.47 6.80 -1.96
C THR A 74 16.12 5.63 -1.22
N ALA A 75 17.32 5.22 -1.64
CA ALA A 75 18.04 4.11 -1.01
C ALA A 75 18.29 4.33 0.49
N ASP A 76 18.62 5.54 0.90
CA ASP A 76 18.86 5.87 2.32
C ASP A 76 17.56 5.83 3.13
N ALA A 77 16.44 6.28 2.54
CA ALA A 77 15.12 6.17 3.14
C ALA A 77 14.73 4.70 3.35
N GLN A 78 14.98 3.83 2.37
CA GLN A 78 14.72 2.38 2.48
C GLN A 78 15.56 1.71 3.57
N LYS A 79 16.87 1.98 3.60
CA LYS A 79 17.78 1.44 4.63
C LYS A 79 17.36 1.85 6.04
N TYR A 80 16.99 3.13 6.20
CA TYR A 80 16.54 3.65 7.48
C TYR A 80 15.19 3.04 7.89
N ALA A 81 14.22 2.96 6.98
CA ALA A 81 12.92 2.35 7.24
C ALA A 81 13.06 0.89 7.68
N LEU A 82 13.93 0.13 6.99
CA LEU A 82 14.26 -1.25 7.32
C LEU A 82 14.81 -1.39 8.75
N ALA A 83 15.79 -0.56 9.11
CA ALA A 83 16.41 -0.57 10.44
C ALA A 83 15.40 -0.25 11.56
N HIS A 84 14.38 0.56 11.26
CA HIS A 84 13.37 1.04 12.21
C HIS A 84 11.98 0.40 12.04
N GLN A 85 11.87 -0.68 11.26
CA GLN A 85 10.64 -1.42 11.00
C GLN A 85 9.46 -0.56 10.50
N ILE A 86 9.76 0.47 9.70
CA ILE A 86 8.75 1.26 9.01
C ILE A 86 8.41 0.56 7.70
N SER A 87 7.13 0.26 7.51
CA SER A 87 6.66 -0.39 6.30
C SER A 87 6.63 0.61 5.15
N LEU A 88 7.32 0.30 4.06
CA LEU A 88 7.30 1.11 2.84
C LEU A 88 6.46 0.41 1.77
N VAL A 89 5.52 1.14 1.18
CA VAL A 89 4.66 0.68 0.08
C VAL A 89 4.98 1.54 -1.14
N ASP A 90 5.70 0.94 -2.08
CA ASP A 90 6.11 1.60 -3.32
C ASP A 90 5.07 1.34 -4.42
N LEU A 91 4.38 2.40 -4.86
CA LEU A 91 3.39 2.35 -5.93
C LEU A 91 3.96 2.79 -7.29
N SER A 92 5.28 2.99 -7.43
CA SER A 92 5.92 3.40 -8.68
C SER A 92 5.94 2.32 -9.77
N GLY A 93 5.42 1.12 -9.49
CA GLY A 93 5.35 0.02 -10.45
C GLY A 93 4.37 0.29 -11.59
N ALA A 94 4.67 -0.29 -12.76
CA ALA A 94 3.84 -0.16 -13.96
C ALA A 94 2.40 -0.63 -13.70
N SER A 95 2.24 -1.66 -12.88
CA SER A 95 0.93 -2.19 -12.47
C SER A 95 0.04 -1.17 -11.74
N PHE A 96 0.59 -0.10 -11.18
CA PHE A 96 -0.16 0.98 -10.51
C PHE A 96 -0.30 2.26 -11.35
N ALA A 97 0.22 2.27 -12.58
CA ALA A 97 0.23 3.46 -13.43
C ALA A 97 -1.19 4.02 -13.69
N TRP A 98 -2.18 3.13 -13.83
CA TRP A 98 -3.58 3.54 -14.01
C TRP A 98 -4.11 4.32 -12.80
N LEU A 99 -3.82 3.84 -11.58
CA LEU A 99 -4.27 4.45 -10.32
C LEU A 99 -3.59 5.81 -10.12
N LEU A 100 -2.28 5.86 -10.33
CA LEU A 100 -1.52 7.11 -10.23
C LEU A 100 -1.98 8.12 -11.29
N GLY A 101 -2.29 7.65 -12.51
CA GLY A 101 -2.87 8.46 -13.57
C GLY A 101 -4.24 9.02 -13.20
N ALA A 102 -5.13 8.20 -12.63
CA ALA A 102 -6.44 8.63 -12.16
C ALA A 102 -6.32 9.71 -11.07
N ILE A 103 -5.48 9.48 -10.05
CA ILE A 103 -5.22 10.46 -8.99
C ILE A 103 -4.66 11.76 -9.58
N GLY A 104 -3.69 11.67 -10.49
CA GLY A 104 -3.07 12.83 -11.14
C GLY A 104 -4.06 13.67 -11.94
N THR A 105 -4.89 13.03 -12.77
CA THR A 105 -5.94 13.70 -13.55
C THR A 105 -6.98 14.37 -12.66
N THR A 106 -7.43 13.69 -11.61
CA THR A 106 -8.39 14.26 -10.65
C THR A 106 -7.79 15.45 -9.91
N ALA A 107 -6.55 15.34 -9.42
CA ALA A 107 -5.86 16.43 -8.75
C ALA A 107 -5.69 17.65 -9.66
N TRP A 108 -5.30 17.42 -10.92
CA TRP A 108 -5.20 18.49 -11.94
C TRP A 108 -6.55 19.16 -12.18
N THR A 109 -7.62 18.38 -12.38
CA THR A 109 -8.96 18.91 -12.64
C THR A 109 -9.49 19.72 -11.45
N LEU A 110 -9.24 19.26 -10.23
CA LEU A 110 -9.59 19.99 -9.01
C LEU A 110 -8.79 21.30 -8.87
N HIS A 111 -7.51 21.29 -9.22
CA HIS A 111 -6.68 22.50 -9.23
C HIS A 111 -7.18 23.51 -10.28
N GLU A 112 -7.53 23.05 -11.49
CA GLU A 112 -8.11 23.89 -12.53
C GLU A 112 -9.46 24.47 -12.10
N ALA A 113 -10.29 23.70 -11.39
CA ALA A 113 -11.56 24.18 -10.85
C ALA A 113 -11.39 25.34 -9.85
N GLN A 114 -10.24 25.44 -9.17
CA GLN A 114 -9.92 26.55 -8.26
C GLN A 114 -9.99 27.91 -8.96
N LYS A 115 -9.80 27.98 -10.29
CA LYS A 115 -9.93 29.22 -11.07
C LYS A 115 -11.34 29.83 -11.01
N TYR A 116 -12.35 29.05 -10.64
CA TYR A 116 -13.72 29.53 -10.44
C TYR A 116 -13.98 30.10 -9.04
N GLN A 117 -13.01 29.98 -8.13
CA GLN A 117 -13.07 30.58 -6.80
C GLN A 117 -12.51 32.01 -6.83
N GLY A 118 -12.88 32.80 -5.83
CA GLY A 118 -12.28 34.12 -5.64
C GLY A 118 -10.77 34.01 -5.37
N PRO A 119 -9.95 35.00 -5.78
CA PRO A 119 -8.49 34.95 -5.62
C PRO A 119 -8.01 34.87 -4.15
N SER A 120 -8.89 35.17 -3.19
CA SER A 120 -8.61 35.09 -1.75
C SER A 120 -9.25 33.89 -1.05
N GLU A 121 -9.96 33.02 -1.79
CA GLU A 121 -10.59 31.84 -1.22
C GLU A 121 -9.56 30.70 -1.05
N THR A 122 -9.55 30.10 0.13
CA THR A 122 -8.72 28.92 0.39
C THR A 122 -9.36 27.69 -0.22
N PHE A 123 -8.54 26.81 -0.79
CA PHE A 123 -9.04 25.57 -1.38
C PHE A 123 -9.74 24.71 -0.31
N PRO A 124 -11.01 24.30 -0.50
CA PRO A 124 -11.85 23.74 0.56
C PRO A 124 -11.55 22.26 0.82
N MET A 125 -10.36 21.97 1.34
CA MET A 125 -9.85 20.62 1.58
C MET A 125 -10.77 19.76 2.46
N THR A 126 -11.38 20.35 3.49
CA THR A 126 -12.26 19.61 4.42
C THR A 126 -13.53 19.14 3.72
N TRP A 127 -14.12 19.99 2.86
CA TRP A 127 -15.27 19.61 2.05
C TRP A 127 -14.89 18.51 1.06
N LEU A 128 -13.80 18.68 0.31
CA LEU A 128 -13.33 17.69 -0.66
C LEU A 128 -13.09 16.31 -0.04
N ARG A 129 -12.39 16.27 1.11
CA ARG A 129 -12.16 15.02 1.86
C ARG A 129 -13.46 14.37 2.32
N THR A 130 -14.46 15.16 2.67
CA THR A 130 -15.77 14.67 3.10
C THR A 130 -16.52 14.05 1.94
N GLU A 131 -16.59 14.73 0.79
CA GLU A 131 -17.24 14.20 -0.41
C GLU A 131 -16.57 12.93 -0.94
N LEU A 132 -15.23 12.91 -0.98
CA LEU A 132 -14.48 11.70 -1.37
C LEU A 132 -14.75 10.53 -0.42
N ARG A 133 -14.70 10.74 0.90
CA ARG A 133 -14.99 9.68 1.87
C ARG A 133 -16.41 9.14 1.77
N LYS A 134 -17.37 10.03 1.52
CA LYS A 134 -18.77 9.67 1.31
C LYS A 134 -18.94 8.86 0.02
N ALA A 135 -18.36 9.31 -1.08
CA ALA A 135 -18.50 8.64 -2.38
C ALA A 135 -17.77 7.28 -2.46
N LEU A 136 -16.68 7.13 -1.69
CA LEU A 136 -15.92 5.89 -1.55
C LEU A 136 -16.35 5.01 -0.37
N GLU A 137 -17.33 5.45 0.42
CA GLU A 137 -17.84 4.70 1.58
C GLU A 137 -16.76 4.33 2.61
N THR A 138 -15.72 5.16 2.73
CA THR A 138 -14.55 4.90 3.60
C THR A 138 -14.71 5.44 5.02
N SER A 139 -15.87 5.98 5.37
CA SER A 139 -16.18 6.45 6.73
C SER A 139 -17.68 6.41 7.00
N PRO A 140 -18.13 6.02 8.21
CA PRO A 140 -19.53 6.12 8.60
C PRO A 140 -20.05 7.54 8.45
N ALA A 141 -21.21 7.72 7.82
CA ALA A 141 -21.78 9.03 7.53
C ALA A 141 -21.94 9.92 8.78
N GLN A 142 -22.15 9.32 9.95
CA GLN A 142 -22.33 10.01 11.23
C GLN A 142 -21.03 10.63 11.77
N LEU A 143 -19.86 10.16 11.32
CA LEU A 143 -18.56 10.68 11.74
C LEU A 143 -18.01 11.75 10.77
N LEU A 144 -18.67 11.93 9.63
CA LEU A 144 -18.26 12.93 8.64
C LEU A 144 -18.71 14.33 9.07
N PRO A 145 -17.83 15.34 9.01
CA PRO A 145 -18.21 16.71 9.34
C PRO A 145 -19.19 17.26 8.31
N THR A 146 -20.17 18.04 8.76
CA THR A 146 -21.07 18.76 7.85
C THR A 146 -20.36 20.03 7.38
N VAL A 147 -19.83 20.01 6.15
CA VAL A 147 -19.14 21.15 5.53
C VAL A 147 -19.77 21.42 4.18
N THR A 148 -20.04 22.69 3.88
CA THR A 148 -20.63 23.12 2.60
C THR A 148 -19.77 24.17 1.93
N VAL A 149 -19.69 24.11 0.60
CA VAL A 149 -19.12 25.17 -0.24
C VAL A 149 -20.25 25.86 -1.02
N PRO A 150 -20.09 27.14 -1.40
CA PRO A 150 -21.10 27.85 -2.19
C PRO A 150 -21.46 27.10 -3.47
N GLU A 151 -22.74 27.17 -3.85
CA GLU A 151 -23.18 26.69 -5.15
C GLU A 151 -22.51 27.52 -6.26
N GLY A 152 -22.08 26.86 -7.34
CA GLY A 152 -21.41 27.53 -8.45
C GLY A 152 -20.51 26.62 -9.27
N LYS A 153 -19.76 27.23 -10.19
CA LYS A 153 -18.90 26.52 -11.15
C LYS A 153 -17.83 25.68 -10.48
N PHE A 154 -17.24 26.16 -9.38
CA PHE A 154 -16.26 25.39 -8.61
C PHE A 154 -16.87 24.07 -8.11
N LYS A 155 -18.00 24.14 -7.40
CA LYS A 155 -18.66 22.97 -6.82
C LYS A 155 -19.07 21.99 -7.92
N GLN A 156 -19.65 22.46 -9.01
CA GLN A 156 -20.03 21.63 -10.16
C GLN A 156 -18.83 20.89 -10.76
N ALA A 157 -17.74 21.60 -11.05
CA ALA A 157 -16.52 21.01 -11.62
C ALA A 157 -15.85 20.03 -10.64
N ALA A 158 -15.76 20.37 -9.36
CA ALA A 158 -15.17 19.50 -8.34
C ALA A 158 -16.01 18.24 -8.09
N SER A 159 -17.33 18.36 -8.04
CA SER A 159 -18.24 17.21 -7.91
C SER A 159 -18.16 16.28 -9.11
N ALA A 160 -18.04 16.82 -10.33
CA ALA A 160 -17.82 16.01 -11.54
C ALA A 160 -16.48 15.26 -11.46
N ALA A 161 -15.39 15.95 -11.11
CA ALA A 161 -14.07 15.33 -10.96
C ALA A 161 -14.06 14.20 -9.90
N ILE A 162 -14.78 14.37 -8.79
CA ILE A 162 -14.94 13.33 -7.77
C ILE A 162 -15.74 12.15 -8.33
N ALA A 163 -16.85 12.40 -9.03
CA ALA A 163 -17.69 11.35 -9.60
C ALA A 163 -16.92 10.53 -10.64
N ASP A 164 -16.16 11.19 -11.51
CA ASP A 164 -15.30 10.54 -12.52
C ASP A 164 -14.22 9.69 -11.84
N PHE A 165 -13.56 10.22 -10.81
CA PHE A 165 -12.56 9.47 -10.04
C PHE A 165 -13.15 8.20 -9.40
N VAL A 166 -14.32 8.34 -8.77
CA VAL A 166 -15.04 7.21 -8.14
C VAL A 166 -15.47 6.20 -9.20
N ALA A 167 -15.92 6.65 -10.37
CA ALA A 167 -16.27 5.77 -11.48
C ALA A 167 -15.06 4.96 -11.97
N VAL A 168 -13.90 5.60 -12.13
CA VAL A 168 -12.64 4.92 -12.50
C VAL A 168 -12.27 3.89 -11.43
N LEU A 169 -12.31 4.25 -10.15
CA LEU A 169 -12.02 3.29 -9.07
C LEU A 169 -13.00 2.11 -9.04
N ARG A 170 -14.29 2.33 -9.34
CA ARG A 170 -15.29 1.26 -9.42
C ARG A 170 -15.09 0.37 -10.63
N GLN A 171 -14.71 0.92 -11.78
CA GLN A 171 -14.35 0.14 -12.97
C GLN A 171 -13.14 -0.76 -12.73
N HIS A 172 -12.23 -0.33 -11.88
CA HIS A 172 -11.08 -1.08 -11.42
C HIS A 172 -11.28 -1.65 -10.01
N SER A 173 -12.52 -1.89 -9.58
CA SER A 173 -12.79 -2.43 -8.23
C SER A 173 -12.24 -3.84 -8.04
N ASP A 174 -12.05 -4.58 -9.15
CA ASP A 174 -11.35 -5.87 -9.20
C ASP A 174 -9.81 -5.71 -9.14
N ALA A 175 -9.29 -4.50 -8.99
CA ALA A 175 -7.88 -4.21 -8.76
C ALA A 175 -7.68 -3.75 -7.31
N GLU A 176 -8.13 -4.55 -6.34
CA GLU A 176 -7.77 -4.34 -4.93
C GLU A 176 -6.24 -4.43 -4.77
N LEU A 177 -5.65 -3.43 -4.11
CA LEU A 177 -4.25 -3.50 -3.69
C LEU A 177 -4.16 -4.55 -2.58
N LEU A 178 -3.61 -5.70 -2.90
CA LEU A 178 -3.29 -6.73 -1.91
C LEU A 178 -1.94 -6.39 -1.28
N LEU A 179 -1.81 -6.63 0.03
CA LEU A 179 -0.53 -6.52 0.73
C LEU A 179 -0.01 -7.92 1.03
N GLY A 180 1.12 -8.26 0.42
CA GLY A 180 1.88 -9.48 0.69
C GLY A 180 2.91 -9.26 1.78
N PHE A 181 2.96 -10.20 2.72
CA PHE A 181 3.88 -10.23 3.84
C PHE A 181 4.84 -11.42 3.66
N PRO A 182 5.95 -11.23 2.93
CA PRO A 182 6.99 -12.25 2.79
C PRO A 182 7.67 -12.55 4.14
N ALA A 183 8.47 -13.62 4.18
CA ALA A 183 9.46 -13.87 5.24
C ALA A 183 10.66 -12.89 5.16
N ALA A 184 10.38 -11.62 4.89
CA ALA A 184 11.35 -10.58 4.64
C ALA A 184 10.90 -9.28 5.33
N PRO A 185 11.84 -8.36 5.62
CA PRO A 185 11.54 -7.16 6.40
C PRO A 185 10.98 -6.02 5.53
N PHE A 186 10.08 -6.35 4.60
CA PHE A 186 9.38 -5.42 3.71
C PHE A 186 8.01 -5.98 3.33
N ILE A 187 7.09 -5.08 2.98
CA ILE A 187 5.75 -5.43 2.48
C ILE A 187 5.78 -5.36 0.96
N LEU A 188 5.05 -6.26 0.31
CA LEU A 188 4.87 -6.28 -1.13
C LEU A 188 3.49 -5.72 -1.47
N PRO A 189 3.40 -4.56 -2.15
CA PRO A 189 2.17 -4.13 -2.80
C PRO A 189 1.95 -5.04 -4.00
N LEU A 190 0.92 -5.88 -3.94
CA LEU A 190 0.58 -6.86 -4.96
C LEU A 190 -0.60 -6.32 -5.78
N ALA A 191 -0.34 -6.03 -7.05
CA ALA A 191 -1.38 -5.69 -8.01
C ALA A 191 -1.97 -6.99 -8.60
N ALA A 192 -3.27 -7.21 -8.42
CA ALA A 192 -4.00 -8.25 -9.12
C ALA A 192 -4.54 -7.70 -10.43
N ALA A 193 -4.32 -8.42 -11.55
CA ALA A 193 -4.99 -8.10 -12.81
C ALA A 193 -6.49 -8.45 -12.75
N ASP A 194 -6.80 -9.53 -12.04
CA ASP A 194 -8.16 -10.01 -11.74
C ASP A 194 -8.17 -10.49 -10.28
N GLN A 195 -8.64 -9.63 -9.37
CA GLN A 195 -8.75 -9.96 -7.95
C GLN A 195 -9.76 -11.08 -7.71
N GLN A 196 -10.86 -11.12 -8.47
CA GLN A 196 -11.89 -12.12 -8.26
C GLN A 196 -11.34 -13.52 -8.57
N ALA A 197 -10.58 -13.67 -9.66
CA ALA A 197 -9.90 -14.91 -9.98
C ALA A 197 -8.87 -15.31 -8.91
N PHE A 198 -8.11 -14.34 -8.37
CA PHE A 198 -7.22 -14.60 -7.24
C PHE A 198 -7.99 -15.09 -6.00
N VAL A 199 -9.06 -14.40 -5.62
CA VAL A 199 -9.87 -14.70 -4.44
C VAL A 199 -10.54 -16.07 -4.57
N GLU A 200 -11.14 -16.37 -5.71
CA GLU A 200 -11.78 -17.67 -5.97
C GLU A 200 -10.76 -18.82 -5.86
N TYR A 201 -9.58 -18.64 -6.45
CA TYR A 201 -8.52 -19.64 -6.37
C TYR A 201 -7.98 -19.78 -4.95
N ALA A 202 -7.72 -18.67 -4.25
CA ALA A 202 -7.17 -18.66 -2.90
C ALA A 202 -8.17 -19.14 -1.85
N ASP A 203 -9.47 -18.95 -2.07
CA ASP A 203 -10.52 -19.52 -1.21
C ASP A 203 -10.62 -21.04 -1.37
N ALA A 204 -10.45 -21.55 -2.60
CA ALA A 204 -10.43 -22.98 -2.88
C ALA A 204 -9.13 -23.65 -2.40
N MET A 205 -8.00 -22.97 -2.53
CA MET A 205 -6.68 -23.44 -2.11
C MET A 205 -5.93 -22.36 -1.31
N PRO A 206 -6.23 -22.21 0.00
CA PRO A 206 -5.63 -21.16 0.83
C PRO A 206 -4.13 -21.25 1.03
N ASP A 207 -3.57 -22.46 0.95
CA ASP A 207 -2.12 -22.72 0.95
C ASP A 207 -1.77 -23.43 -0.36
N HIS A 208 -0.97 -22.79 -1.21
CA HIS A 208 -0.61 -23.36 -2.51
C HIS A 208 0.74 -22.87 -3.03
N ALA A 209 1.32 -23.69 -3.91
CA ALA A 209 2.59 -23.39 -4.57
C ALA A 209 2.43 -22.35 -5.69
N VAL A 210 3.37 -21.42 -5.76
CA VAL A 210 3.43 -20.36 -6.76
C VAL A 210 4.78 -20.35 -7.48
N ARG A 211 4.73 -19.94 -8.75
CA ARG A 211 5.91 -19.61 -9.55
C ARG A 211 6.14 -18.12 -9.50
N ILE A 212 7.37 -17.73 -9.22
CA ILE A 212 7.79 -16.32 -9.19
C ILE A 212 8.74 -16.06 -10.37
N ARG A 213 8.46 -15.01 -11.16
CA ARG A 213 9.26 -14.59 -12.32
C ARG A 213 9.61 -13.11 -12.21
N ARG A 214 10.87 -12.77 -12.48
CA ARG A 214 11.35 -11.39 -12.63
C ARG A 214 11.29 -11.01 -14.11
N ARG A 215 10.77 -9.82 -14.41
CA ARG A 215 10.73 -9.20 -15.74
C ARG A 215 11.52 -7.88 -15.68
N GLY A 216 12.38 -7.62 -16.66
CA GLY A 216 13.26 -6.44 -16.65
C GLY A 216 14.47 -6.56 -15.73
N SER A 217 15.16 -5.44 -15.48
CA SER A 217 16.36 -5.35 -14.65
C SER A 217 16.46 -4.01 -13.92
N GLY A 218 17.22 -3.97 -12.82
CA GLY A 218 17.41 -2.76 -12.01
C GLY A 218 16.10 -2.22 -11.39
N SER A 219 16.02 -0.89 -11.24
CA SER A 219 14.91 -0.20 -10.57
C SER A 219 13.57 -0.25 -11.32
N SER A 220 13.57 -0.69 -12.58
CA SER A 220 12.36 -0.93 -13.39
C SER A 220 11.92 -2.40 -13.39
N ALA A 221 12.66 -3.29 -12.73
CA ALA A 221 12.28 -4.69 -12.64
C ALA A 221 10.91 -4.85 -11.96
N GLU A 222 10.08 -5.69 -12.55
CA GLU A 222 8.76 -6.06 -12.02
C GLU A 222 8.71 -7.58 -11.87
N TRP A 223 8.09 -8.02 -10.79
CA TRP A 223 7.97 -9.43 -10.45
C TRP A 223 6.53 -9.86 -10.61
N THR A 224 6.35 -11.09 -11.07
CA THR A 224 5.05 -11.71 -11.25
C THR A 224 5.00 -13.02 -10.47
N LEU A 225 3.85 -13.30 -9.89
CA LEU A 225 3.56 -14.56 -9.21
C LEU A 225 2.26 -15.16 -9.73
N SER A 226 2.26 -16.47 -9.95
CA SER A 226 1.09 -17.23 -10.45
C SER A 226 1.10 -18.64 -9.87
N PRO A 227 -0.06 -19.32 -9.77
CA PRO A 227 -0.11 -20.68 -9.26
C PRO A 227 0.71 -21.66 -10.09
N LEU A 228 1.43 -22.57 -9.41
CA LEU A 228 2.23 -23.58 -10.09
C LEU A 228 1.39 -24.65 -10.79
N SER A 229 0.28 -25.05 -10.17
CA SER A 229 -0.62 -26.12 -10.64
C SER A 229 -1.67 -25.67 -11.66
N ALA A 230 -1.87 -24.36 -11.81
CA ALA A 230 -2.87 -23.77 -12.70
C ALA A 230 -2.35 -22.46 -13.27
N GLU A 231 -1.38 -22.56 -14.19
CA GLU A 231 -0.80 -21.38 -14.85
C GLU A 231 -1.92 -20.64 -15.61
N GLY A 232 -2.12 -19.36 -15.27
CA GLY A 232 -3.21 -18.53 -15.80
C GLY A 232 -4.46 -18.42 -14.93
N ALA A 233 -4.54 -19.13 -13.80
CA ALA A 233 -5.66 -18.98 -12.86
C ALA A 233 -5.71 -17.57 -12.25
N TYR A 234 -4.55 -17.01 -11.89
CA TYR A 234 -4.38 -15.59 -11.60
C TYR A 234 -2.91 -15.19 -11.80
N GLU A 235 -2.63 -13.90 -11.93
CA GLU A 235 -1.29 -13.32 -11.87
C GLU A 235 -1.32 -12.10 -10.93
N LEU A 236 -0.37 -12.03 -9.98
CA LEU A 236 -0.11 -10.83 -9.20
C LEU A 236 1.24 -10.26 -9.59
N ALA A 237 1.33 -8.93 -9.65
CA ALA A 237 2.55 -8.19 -9.96
C ALA A 237 3.01 -7.31 -8.80
N PHE A 238 4.32 -7.16 -8.62
CA PHE A 238 4.91 -6.35 -7.55
C PHE A 238 6.33 -5.90 -7.86
N LYS A 239 6.86 -4.98 -7.04
CA LYS A 239 8.27 -4.59 -7.04
C LYS A 239 8.95 -4.99 -5.73
N LEU A 240 10.23 -5.32 -5.81
CA LEU A 240 11.08 -5.42 -4.62
C LEU A 240 11.63 -4.03 -4.24
N PRO A 241 12.04 -3.85 -2.98
CA PRO A 241 12.81 -2.68 -2.59
C PRO A 241 14.04 -2.50 -3.49
N GLU A 242 14.34 -1.25 -3.86
CA GLU A 242 15.41 -0.93 -4.82
C GLU A 242 16.77 -1.49 -4.41
N HIS A 243 17.12 -1.44 -3.11
CA HIS A 243 18.38 -2.02 -2.64
C HIS A 243 18.50 -3.53 -2.87
N VAL A 244 17.37 -4.26 -2.93
CA VAL A 244 17.34 -5.69 -3.26
C VAL A 244 17.55 -5.86 -4.77
N GLU A 245 16.88 -5.04 -5.60
CA GLU A 245 17.06 -5.06 -7.06
C GLU A 245 18.48 -4.68 -7.49
N ASP A 246 19.07 -3.68 -6.85
CA ASP A 246 20.43 -3.24 -7.08
C ASP A 246 21.42 -4.33 -6.68
N TRP A 247 21.16 -5.03 -5.57
CA TRP A 247 21.97 -6.17 -5.19
C TRP A 247 21.87 -7.30 -6.21
N ILE A 248 20.67 -7.64 -6.69
CA ILE A 248 20.48 -8.66 -7.74
C ILE A 248 21.28 -8.28 -9.01
N SER A 249 21.09 -7.04 -9.48
CA SER A 249 21.58 -6.57 -10.79
C SER A 249 23.02 -6.08 -10.77
N GLY A 250 23.60 -5.81 -9.58
CA GLY A 250 24.89 -5.13 -9.45
C GLY A 250 26.09 -5.94 -9.93
N ILE A 251 25.95 -7.25 -10.17
CA ILE A 251 26.97 -8.10 -10.79
C ILE A 251 26.28 -9.05 -11.76
N ALA A 252 26.40 -8.78 -13.07
CA ALA A 252 25.68 -9.47 -14.13
C ALA A 252 25.87 -11.01 -14.08
N GLU A 253 27.10 -11.48 -13.83
CA GLU A 253 27.42 -12.91 -13.76
C GLU A 253 26.75 -13.61 -12.56
N LYS A 254 26.35 -12.85 -11.53
CA LYS A 254 25.70 -13.37 -10.32
C LYS A 254 24.19 -13.17 -10.35
N GLU A 255 23.63 -12.49 -11.35
CA GLU A 255 22.20 -12.11 -11.36
C GLU A 255 21.28 -13.32 -11.22
N ARG A 256 21.50 -14.39 -12.00
CA ARG A 256 20.70 -15.62 -11.93
C ARG A 256 20.75 -16.23 -10.53
N ARG A 257 21.95 -16.31 -9.94
CA ARG A 257 22.15 -16.88 -8.61
C ARG A 257 21.48 -16.03 -7.52
N ARG A 258 21.69 -14.70 -7.55
CA ARG A 258 21.08 -13.76 -6.61
C ARG A 258 19.56 -13.71 -6.71
N THR A 259 19.03 -13.82 -7.93
CA THR A 259 17.59 -13.96 -8.16
C THR A 259 17.03 -15.21 -7.46
N MET A 260 17.73 -16.33 -7.55
CA MET A 260 17.34 -17.56 -6.84
C MET A 260 17.47 -17.40 -5.31
N GLU A 261 18.56 -16.80 -4.83
CA GLU A 261 18.78 -16.51 -3.41
C GLU A 261 17.63 -15.66 -2.83
N VAL A 262 17.18 -14.60 -3.53
CA VAL A 262 16.02 -13.80 -3.10
C VAL A 262 14.74 -14.63 -3.05
N LYS A 263 14.47 -15.45 -4.07
CA LYS A 263 13.25 -16.27 -4.10
C LYS A 263 13.22 -17.27 -2.94
N GLU A 264 14.35 -17.90 -2.64
CA GLU A 264 14.43 -18.93 -1.60
C GLU A 264 14.49 -18.33 -0.18
N GLN A 265 15.15 -17.19 0.00
CA GLN A 265 15.31 -16.60 1.33
C GLN A 265 14.17 -15.68 1.72
N PHE A 266 13.75 -14.80 0.81
CA PHE A 266 12.80 -13.72 1.12
C PHE A 266 11.39 -14.02 0.61
N LEU A 267 11.26 -14.70 -0.53
CA LEU A 267 9.95 -14.94 -1.16
C LEU A 267 9.49 -16.40 -1.05
N SER A 268 10.09 -17.19 -0.16
CA SER A 268 9.77 -18.61 0.03
C SER A 268 8.32 -18.82 0.48
N ALA A 269 7.81 -17.89 1.27
CA ALA A 269 6.42 -17.82 1.69
C ALA A 269 5.99 -16.36 1.73
N ILE A 270 4.84 -16.06 1.11
CA ILE A 270 4.18 -14.76 1.18
C ILE A 270 2.79 -14.99 1.77
N THR A 271 2.49 -14.35 2.89
CA THR A 271 1.16 -14.37 3.50
C THR A 271 0.36 -13.15 3.03
N ILE A 272 -0.89 -13.34 2.64
CA ILE A 272 -1.82 -12.25 2.31
C ILE A 272 -2.98 -12.32 3.29
N TYR A 273 -3.25 -11.21 3.97
CA TYR A 273 -4.41 -11.08 4.86
C TYR A 273 -5.52 -10.33 4.15
N ARG A 274 -6.74 -10.89 4.18
CA ARG A 274 -7.94 -10.25 3.65
C ARG A 274 -9.05 -10.27 4.67
N MET A 275 -9.73 -9.14 4.83
CA MET A 275 -10.95 -9.06 5.63
C MET A 275 -12.12 -9.49 4.76
N ASN A 276 -12.94 -10.43 5.24
CA ASN A 276 -14.20 -10.80 4.58
C ASN A 276 -15.33 -10.69 5.61
N GLY A 277 -16.11 -9.61 5.50
CA GLY A 277 -17.12 -9.23 6.50
C GLY A 277 -16.49 -8.96 7.86
N GLY A 278 -16.61 -9.91 8.80
CA GLY A 278 -16.08 -9.82 10.17
C GLY A 278 -14.88 -10.72 10.48
N GLY A 279 -14.43 -11.55 9.53
CA GLY A 279 -13.31 -12.48 9.72
C GLY A 279 -12.06 -12.06 8.94
N VAL A 280 -10.89 -12.45 9.44
CA VAL A 280 -9.62 -12.34 8.71
C VAL A 280 -9.34 -13.69 8.05
N ARG A 281 -9.20 -13.72 6.74
CA ARG A 281 -8.64 -14.85 6.00
C ARG A 281 -7.16 -14.60 5.73
N ALA A 282 -6.37 -15.65 5.85
CA ALA A 282 -4.95 -15.65 5.50
C ALA A 282 -4.74 -16.65 4.36
N TYR A 283 -4.06 -16.19 3.31
CA TYR A 283 -3.64 -17.03 2.19
C TYR A 283 -2.11 -17.14 2.20
N GLN A 284 -1.60 -18.36 2.02
CA GLN A 284 -0.18 -18.67 2.06
C GLN A 284 0.30 -19.05 0.66
N LEU A 285 1.12 -18.20 0.05
CA LEU A 285 1.70 -18.44 -1.27
C LEU A 285 3.12 -18.97 -1.08
N ARG A 286 3.38 -20.21 -1.48
CA ARG A 286 4.69 -20.87 -1.27
C ARG A 286 5.47 -20.92 -2.55
N TYR A 287 6.66 -20.32 -2.57
CA TYR A 287 7.55 -20.49 -3.71
C TYR A 287 8.13 -21.91 -3.69
N GLU A 288 7.93 -22.64 -4.78
CA GLU A 288 8.62 -23.89 -5.04
C GLU A 288 9.58 -23.73 -6.20
N ALA A 289 10.86 -24.04 -5.96
CA ALA A 289 11.85 -24.10 -7.02
C ALA A 289 11.48 -25.25 -7.96
N SER A 290 11.13 -24.93 -9.21
CA SER A 290 10.91 -25.95 -10.23
C SER A 290 12.16 -26.83 -10.37
N SER A 291 12.00 -28.14 -10.50
CA SER A 291 13.09 -29.10 -10.72
C SER A 291 14.02 -28.72 -11.89
N LEU A 292 13.53 -27.94 -12.85
CA LEU A 292 14.30 -27.42 -13.99
C LEU A 292 15.23 -26.23 -13.67
N SER A 293 15.08 -25.55 -12.53
CA SER A 293 15.93 -24.40 -12.17
C SER A 293 17.22 -24.79 -11.45
N ARG A 294 17.39 -26.07 -11.10
CA ARG A 294 18.60 -26.64 -10.49
C ARG A 294 19.58 -27.24 -11.50
N ALA A 295 19.29 -27.14 -12.81
CA ALA A 295 20.16 -27.53 -13.91
C ALA A 295 20.89 -26.30 -14.53
#